data_AF-A0A939TJ17-F1
#
_entry.id   AF-A0A939TJ17-F1
#
_cell.length_a   1.000
_cell.length_b   1.000
_cell.length_c   1.000
_cell.angle_alpha   90.00
_cell.angle_beta   90.00
_cell.angle_gamma   90.00
#
_symmetry.space_group_name_H-M   'P 1'
#
loop_
_entity.id
_entity.type
_entity.pdbx_description
1 polymer ?
#
loop_
_entity_poly.entity_id
_entity_poly.type
_entity_poly.pdbx_seq_one_letter_code
_entity_poly.pdbx_strand_id
1 'polypeptide(L)'
;MSISESSARPSTVTAAFIIWLVTVLLGIVNGIILLVLSGSAEIAGAGMTSAGVGTGVYVAAAIVAIVISLIQLLIVFQMRAGRNWARIVLTVLAVLQFFGAVSGGGNGFTGWIGVAAAVFATILMFLPASNAYFGRRR
;
A
#
# COMPACT_ATOMS: atom_id res chain seq x y z
N MET A 1 -18.38 39.67 -10.89
CA MET A 1 -17.15 39.03 -11.41
C MET A 1 -17.06 37.65 -10.76
N SER A 2 -17.61 36.62 -11.41
CA SER A 2 -17.60 35.25 -10.89
C SER A 2 -16.22 34.66 -11.10
N ILE A 3 -15.44 34.56 -10.02
CA ILE A 3 -14.28 33.68 -10.01
C ILE A 3 -14.85 32.28 -10.09
N SER A 4 -14.69 31.64 -11.24
CA SER A 4 -14.90 30.21 -11.39
C SER A 4 -13.90 29.52 -10.47
N GLU A 5 -14.28 29.28 -9.22
CA GLU A 5 -13.62 28.29 -8.39
C GLU A 5 -13.84 26.94 -9.09
N SER A 6 -12.92 26.63 -10.00
CA SER A 6 -12.66 25.26 -10.42
C SER A 6 -12.72 24.43 -9.14
N SER A 7 -13.62 23.45 -9.12
CA SER A 7 -13.70 22.41 -8.09
C SER A 7 -12.41 21.57 -8.12
N ALA A 8 -11.27 22.23 -7.89
CA ALA A 8 -9.95 21.69 -7.89
C ALA A 8 -9.88 20.75 -6.69
N ARG A 9 -9.49 19.51 -6.97
CA ARG A 9 -9.27 18.48 -5.97
C ARG A 9 -8.37 19.03 -4.85
N PRO A 10 -8.72 18.85 -3.56
CA PRO A 10 -7.91 19.38 -2.46
C PRO A 10 -6.48 18.81 -2.52
N SER A 11 -5.49 19.65 -2.20
CA SER A 11 -4.07 19.28 -2.18
C SER A 11 -3.79 18.11 -1.23
N THR A 12 -4.56 17.98 -0.13
CA THR A 12 -4.49 16.84 0.81
C THR A 12 -4.81 15.50 0.14
N VAL A 13 -5.79 15.46 -0.76
CA VAL A 13 -6.17 14.24 -1.47
C VAL A 13 -5.13 13.89 -2.54
N THR A 14 -4.50 14.89 -3.15
CA THR A 14 -3.38 14.68 -4.07
C THR A 14 -2.13 14.18 -3.34
N ALA A 15 -1.79 14.76 -2.18
CA ALA A 15 -0.68 14.31 -1.35
C ALA A 15 -0.91 12.86 -0.87
N ALA A 16 -2.10 12.55 -0.33
CA ALA A 16 -2.45 11.20 0.07
C ALA A 16 -2.36 10.20 -1.10
N PHE A 17 -2.78 10.60 -2.30
CA PHE A 17 -2.68 9.76 -3.50
C PHE A 17 -1.22 9.45 -3.84
N ILE A 18 -0.33 10.44 -3.81
CA ILE A 18 1.09 10.26 -4.11
C ILE A 18 1.74 9.34 -3.06
N ILE A 19 1.46 9.55 -1.77
CA ILE A 19 2.04 8.71 -0.70
C ILE A 19 1.59 7.26 -0.89
N TRP A 20 0.30 7.01 -1.09
CA TRP A 20 -0.19 5.66 -1.36
C TRP A 20 0.38 5.05 -2.62
N LEU A 21 0.57 5.83 -3.68
CA LEU A 21 1.19 5.36 -4.92
C LEU A 21 2.62 4.89 -4.65
N VAL A 22 3.41 5.65 -3.88
CA VAL A 22 4.76 5.26 -3.48
C VAL A 22 4.73 4.00 -2.61
N THR A 23 3.82 3.90 -1.64
CA THR A 23 3.66 2.70 -0.80
C THR A 23 3.37 1.46 -1.64
N VAL A 24 2.48 1.58 -2.63
CA VAL A 24 2.15 0.47 -3.55
C VAL A 24 3.36 0.08 -4.38
N LEU A 25 4.10 1.04 -4.94
CA LEU A 25 5.30 0.77 -5.73
C LEU A 25 6.36 0.05 -4.90
N LEU A 26 6.58 0.47 -3.65
CA LEU A 26 7.49 -0.22 -2.72
C LEU A 26 7.03 -1.66 -2.43
N GLY A 27 5.73 -1.88 -2.26
CA GLY A 27 5.16 -3.23 -2.09
C GLY A 27 5.42 -4.13 -3.29
N ILE A 28 5.21 -3.63 -4.51
CA ILE A 28 5.50 -4.35 -5.76
C ILE A 28 7.00 -4.68 -5.86
N VAL A 29 7.86 -3.69 -5.63
CA VAL A 29 9.32 -3.87 -5.69
C VAL A 29 9.78 -4.93 -4.69
N ASN A 30 9.31 -4.88 -3.44
CA ASN A 30 9.63 -5.88 -2.43
C ASN A 30 9.12 -7.28 -2.81
N GLY A 31 7.91 -7.38 -3.37
CA GLY A 31 7.38 -8.65 -3.86
C GLY A 31 8.22 -9.24 -4.99
N ILE A 32 8.66 -8.41 -5.94
CA ILE A 32 9.53 -8.84 -7.05
C ILE A 32 10.90 -9.27 -6.52
N ILE A 33 11.50 -8.51 -5.62
CA ILE A 33 12.79 -8.87 -5.00
C ILE A 33 12.67 -10.23 -4.31
N LEU A 34 11.62 -10.44 -3.50
CA LEU A 34 11.40 -11.71 -2.82
C LEU A 34 11.23 -12.86 -3.81
N LEU A 35 10.48 -12.65 -4.90
CA LEU A 35 10.28 -13.66 -5.96
C LEU A 35 11.60 -14.04 -6.64
N VAL A 36 12.41 -13.05 -7.02
CA VAL A 36 13.71 -13.26 -7.71
C VAL A 36 14.72 -13.94 -6.79
N LEU A 37 14.80 -13.53 -5.52
CA LEU A 37 15.69 -14.16 -4.53
C LEU A 37 15.26 -15.60 -4.23
N SER A 38 13.95 -15.86 -4.12
CA SER A 38 13.44 -17.21 -3.91
C SER A 38 13.76 -18.12 -5.09
N GLY A 39 13.48 -17.68 -6.32
CA GLY A 39 13.76 -18.48 -7.53
C GLY A 39 15.25 -18.72 -7.76
N SER A 40 16.10 -17.72 -7.51
CA SER A 40 17.56 -17.89 -7.65
C SER A 40 18.14 -18.85 -6.60
N ALA A 41 17.62 -18.83 -5.38
CA ALA A 41 17.98 -19.79 -4.33
C ALA A 41 17.59 -21.24 -4.68
N GLU A 42 16.41 -21.47 -5.28
CA GLU A 42 16.02 -22.80 -5.78
C GLU A 42 16.98 -23.31 -6.86
N ILE A 43 17.29 -22.46 -7.85
CA ILE A 43 18.18 -22.83 -8.97
C ILE A 43 19.60 -23.17 -8.47
N ALA A 44 20.10 -22.43 -7.47
CA ALA A 44 21.42 -22.65 -6.89
C ALA A 44 21.50 -23.90 -6.00
N GLY A 45 20.39 -24.63 -5.78
CA GLY A 45 20.30 -25.72 -4.81
C GLY A 45 20.42 -25.25 -3.35
N ALA A 46 20.47 -23.94 -3.13
CA ALA A 46 20.57 -23.28 -1.83
C ALA A 46 19.19 -22.82 -1.38
N GLY A 47 18.21 -23.73 -1.41
CA GLY A 47 16.80 -23.41 -1.11
C GLY A 47 16.69 -22.56 0.15
N MET A 48 15.81 -21.55 0.11
CA MET A 48 15.49 -20.71 1.28
C MET A 48 14.86 -21.58 2.35
N THR A 49 15.68 -22.23 3.15
CA THR A 49 15.30 -23.19 4.19
C THR A 49 15.56 -22.58 5.57
N SER A 50 15.10 -21.36 5.77
CA SER A 50 14.96 -20.85 7.13
C SER A 50 13.78 -21.56 7.79
N ALA A 51 14.06 -22.33 8.85
CA ALA A 51 13.07 -22.95 9.75
C ALA A 51 12.14 -24.03 9.14
N GLY A 52 12.62 -24.83 8.16
CA GLY A 52 11.84 -25.96 7.61
C GLY A 52 10.70 -25.57 6.66
N VAL A 53 10.63 -24.29 6.28
CA VAL A 53 9.71 -23.78 5.27
C VAL A 53 10.38 -23.90 3.90
N GLY A 54 9.75 -24.59 2.95
CA GLY A 54 10.28 -24.76 1.59
C GLY A 54 10.16 -23.48 0.75
N THR A 55 11.05 -23.33 -0.24
CA THR A 55 11.12 -22.11 -1.07
C THR A 55 9.80 -21.75 -1.78
N GLY A 56 8.97 -22.75 -2.12
CA GLY A 56 7.63 -22.54 -2.68
C GLY A 56 6.70 -21.67 -1.82
N VAL A 57 6.86 -21.65 -0.50
CA VAL A 57 6.08 -20.76 0.38
C VAL A 57 6.47 -19.30 0.19
N TYR A 58 7.77 -19.01 0.02
CA TYR A 58 8.26 -17.66 -0.23
C TYR A 58 7.85 -17.16 -1.62
N VAL A 59 7.87 -18.04 -2.63
CA VAL A 59 7.34 -17.75 -3.97
C VAL A 59 5.84 -17.41 -3.89
N ALA A 60 5.05 -18.24 -3.19
CA ALA A 60 3.62 -17.99 -3.01
C ALA A 60 3.36 -16.66 -2.27
N ALA A 61 4.11 -16.38 -1.21
CA ALA A 61 4.02 -15.13 -0.46
C ALA A 61 4.36 -13.91 -1.34
N ALA A 62 5.39 -14.02 -2.17
CA ALA A 62 5.78 -12.96 -3.11
C ALA A 62 4.67 -12.67 -4.14
N ILE A 63 4.08 -13.71 -4.73
CA ILE A 63 2.97 -13.57 -5.68
C ILE A 63 1.77 -12.91 -5.00
N VAL A 64 1.39 -13.37 -3.82
CA VAL A 64 0.28 -12.80 -3.04
C VAL A 64 0.54 -11.31 -2.73
N ALA A 65 1.76 -10.95 -2.32
CA ALA A 65 2.13 -9.56 -2.05
C ALA A 65 2.03 -8.67 -3.30
N ILE A 66 2.44 -9.16 -4.47
CA ILE A 66 2.31 -8.44 -5.74
C ILE A 66 0.84 -8.25 -6.09
N VAL A 67 0.03 -9.31 -6.02
CA VAL A 67 -1.41 -9.24 -6.32
C VAL A 67 -2.13 -8.26 -5.40
N ILE A 68 -1.87 -8.31 -4.09
CA ILE A 68 -2.41 -7.36 -3.12
C ILE A 68 -2.01 -5.92 -3.49
N SER A 69 -0.76 -5.70 -3.86
CA SER A 69 -0.27 -4.37 -4.24
C SER A 69 -0.95 -3.84 -5.51
N LEU A 70 -1.21 -4.72 -6.50
CA LEU A 70 -1.95 -4.34 -7.71
C LEU A 70 -3.42 -4.00 -7.41
N ILE A 71 -4.08 -4.78 -6.56
CA ILE A 71 -5.45 -4.48 -6.11
C ILE A 71 -5.47 -3.14 -5.37
N GLN A 72 -4.49 -2.91 -4.49
CA GLN A 72 -4.34 -1.67 -3.76
C GLN A 72 -4.11 -0.49 -4.70
N LEU A 73 -3.32 -0.65 -5.78
CA LEU A 73 -3.14 0.37 -6.81
C LEU A 73 -4.49 0.84 -7.38
N LEU A 74 -5.35 -0.12 -7.75
CA LEU A 74 -6.69 0.18 -8.26
C LEU A 74 -7.50 0.97 -7.23
N ILE A 75 -7.47 0.56 -5.95
CA ILE A 75 -8.20 1.26 -4.88
C ILE A 75 -7.67 2.69 -4.67
N VAL A 76 -6.35 2.91 -4.80
CA VAL A 76 -5.74 4.24 -4.72
C VAL A 76 -6.24 5.15 -5.86
N PHE A 77 -6.41 4.62 -7.07
CA PHE A 77 -7.08 5.34 -8.16
C PHE A 77 -8.56 5.61 -7.87
N GLN A 78 -9.26 4.70 -7.18
CA GLN A 78 -10.65 4.90 -6.76
C GLN A 78 -10.79 5.98 -5.67
N MET A 79 -9.82 6.08 -4.76
CA MET A 79 -9.70 7.22 -3.85
C MET A 79 -9.44 8.50 -4.66
N ARG A 80 -8.63 8.43 -5.72
CA ARG A 80 -8.49 9.54 -6.68
C ARG A 80 -9.80 9.86 -7.44
N ALA A 81 -10.70 8.88 -7.53
CA ALA A 81 -12.11 9.00 -7.89
C ALA A 81 -12.93 10.01 -7.07
N GLY A 82 -12.60 10.11 -5.78
CA GLY A 82 -13.50 10.67 -4.76
C GLY A 82 -14.49 9.65 -4.18
N ARG A 83 -14.26 8.34 -4.37
CA ARG A 83 -15.13 7.27 -3.85
C ARG A 83 -14.88 7.06 -2.34
N ASN A 84 -15.93 7.14 -1.52
CA ASN A 84 -15.83 7.05 -0.06
C ASN A 84 -15.40 5.68 0.46
N TRP A 85 -15.85 4.60 -0.19
CA TRP A 85 -15.48 3.24 0.19
C TRP A 85 -13.96 2.99 0.09
N ALA A 86 -13.29 3.63 -0.88
CA ALA A 86 -11.86 3.46 -1.09
C ALA A 86 -11.04 3.92 0.11
N ARG A 87 -11.51 4.94 0.84
CA ARG A 87 -10.85 5.42 2.06
C ARG A 87 -10.92 4.38 3.17
N ILE A 88 -12.10 3.80 3.38
CA ILE A 88 -12.31 2.76 4.40
C ILE A 88 -11.42 1.56 4.09
N VAL A 89 -11.41 1.10 2.84
CA VAL A 89 -10.55 -0.03 2.44
C VAL A 89 -9.07 0.28 2.65
N LEU A 90 -8.60 1.48 2.26
CA LEU A 90 -7.21 1.87 2.48
C LEU A 90 -6.85 2.01 3.96
N THR A 91 -7.79 2.41 4.83
CA THR A 91 -7.55 2.40 6.28
C THR A 91 -7.44 0.99 6.84
N VAL A 92 -8.30 0.07 6.41
CA VAL A 92 -8.21 -1.33 6.83
C VAL A 92 -6.88 -1.93 6.38
N LEU A 93 -6.45 -1.65 5.15
CA LEU A 93 -5.13 -2.07 4.65
C LEU A 93 -3.98 -1.47 5.46
N ALA A 94 -4.03 -0.19 5.81
CA ALA A 94 -3.01 0.44 6.65
C ALA A 94 -2.91 -0.23 8.03
N VAL A 95 -4.05 -0.54 8.65
CA VAL A 95 -4.11 -1.23 9.95
C VAL A 95 -3.57 -2.65 9.83
N LEU A 96 -3.94 -3.40 8.78
CA LEU A 96 -3.40 -4.74 8.54
C LEU A 96 -1.89 -4.72 8.31
N GLN A 97 -1.37 -3.73 7.56
CA GLN A 97 0.07 -3.56 7.38
C GLN A 97 0.79 -3.22 8.68
N PHE A 98 0.19 -2.38 9.53
CA PHE A 98 0.73 -2.10 10.86
C PHE A 98 0.80 -3.36 11.73
N PHE A 99 -0.29 -4.13 11.82
CA PHE A 99 -0.30 -5.37 12.62
C PHE A 99 0.63 -6.42 12.06
N GLY A 100 0.67 -6.60 10.73
CA GLY A 100 1.65 -7.46 10.07
C GLY A 100 3.09 -7.02 10.36
N ALA A 101 3.32 -5.71 10.46
CA ALA A 101 4.64 -5.20 10.78
C ALA A 101 5.08 -5.50 12.23
N VAL A 102 4.13 -5.43 13.16
CA VAL A 102 4.36 -5.71 14.58
C VAL A 102 4.48 -7.22 14.85
N SER A 103 3.68 -8.05 14.18
CA SER A 103 3.64 -9.50 14.43
C SER A 103 4.73 -10.28 13.69
N GLY A 104 5.25 -9.75 12.58
CA GLY A 104 6.18 -10.46 11.68
C GLY A 104 7.61 -10.65 12.18
N GLY A 105 7.95 -10.25 13.42
CA GLY A 105 9.25 -10.53 14.06
C GLY A 105 10.51 -9.93 13.40
N GLY A 106 10.38 -9.26 12.26
CA GLY A 106 11.51 -8.84 11.43
C GLY A 106 11.11 -7.85 10.35
N ASN A 107 10.51 -6.73 10.72
CA ASN A 107 10.45 -5.59 9.81
C ASN A 107 11.75 -4.80 9.96
N GLY A 108 12.62 -4.92 8.96
CA GLY A 108 13.76 -4.01 8.82
C GLY A 108 13.28 -2.56 8.69
N PHE A 109 14.23 -1.62 8.74
CA PHE A 109 13.95 -0.18 8.64
C PHE A 109 12.99 0.20 7.49
N THR A 110 13.07 -0.50 6.36
CA THR A 110 12.19 -0.32 5.18
C THR A 110 10.73 -0.68 5.42
N GLY A 111 10.43 -1.70 6.23
CA GLY A 111 9.06 -2.10 6.58
C GLY A 111 8.36 -1.02 7.42
N TRP A 112 9.09 -0.45 8.38
CA TRP A 112 8.58 0.65 9.23
C TRP A 112 8.31 1.94 8.45
N ILE A 113 9.11 2.23 7.42
CA ILE A 113 8.85 3.35 6.50
C ILE A 113 7.52 3.15 5.77
N GLY A 114 7.24 1.94 5.28
CA GLY A 114 5.99 1.62 4.61
C GLY A 114 4.76 1.82 5.51
N VAL A 115 4.86 1.36 6.76
CA VAL A 115 3.82 1.55 7.78
C VAL A 115 3.60 3.04 8.10
N ALA A 116 4.68 3.78 8.34
CA ALA A 116 4.59 5.22 8.60
C ALA A 116 3.91 5.95 7.43
N ALA A 117 4.32 5.65 6.19
CA ALA A 117 3.71 6.21 4.99
C ALA A 117 2.20 5.90 4.89
N ALA A 118 1.80 4.66 5.16
CA ALA A 118 0.40 4.26 5.18
C ALA A 118 -0.40 5.03 6.25
N VAL A 119 0.14 5.18 7.46
CA VAL A 119 -0.50 5.95 8.55
C VAL A 119 -0.66 7.42 8.18
N PHE A 120 0.39 8.07 7.66
CA PHE A 120 0.31 9.47 7.23
C PHE A 120 -0.72 9.67 6.12
N ALA A 121 -0.75 8.77 5.14
CA ALA A 121 -1.71 8.84 4.05
C ALA A 121 -3.15 8.63 4.55
N THR A 122 -3.36 7.73 5.52
CA THR A 122 -4.64 7.59 6.21
C THR A 122 -5.04 8.88 6.92
N ILE A 123 -4.17 9.51 7.71
CA ILE A 123 -4.50 10.78 8.40
C ILE A 123 -4.93 11.86 7.38
N LEU A 124 -4.21 12.01 6.28
CA LEU A 124 -4.53 12.98 5.23
C LEU A 124 -5.87 12.72 4.55
N MET A 125 -6.30 11.45 4.44
CA MET A 125 -7.63 11.13 3.93
C MET A 125 -8.73 11.66 4.84
N PHE A 126 -8.55 11.68 6.16
CA PHE A 126 -9.58 12.05 7.14
C PHE A 126 -9.57 13.53 7.55
N LEU A 127 -8.67 14.33 6.97
CA LEU A 127 -8.68 15.78 7.17
C LEU A 127 -10.02 16.41 6.71
N PRO A 128 -10.45 17.53 7.34
CA PRO A 128 -11.72 18.18 7.04
C PRO A 128 -11.89 18.55 5.57
N ALA A 129 -10.81 19.03 4.94
CA ALA A 129 -10.77 19.36 3.51
C ALA A 129 -11.03 18.14 2.61
N SER A 130 -10.51 16.98 2.99
CA SER A 130 -10.75 15.73 2.30
C SER A 130 -12.20 15.28 2.51
N ASN A 131 -12.73 15.32 3.73
CA ASN A 131 -14.13 14.95 4.02
C ASN A 131 -15.15 15.77 3.20
N ALA A 132 -14.90 17.07 3.01
CA ALA A 132 -15.75 17.93 2.18
C ALA A 132 -15.72 17.59 0.67
N TYR A 133 -14.62 17.04 0.16
CA TYR A 133 -14.53 16.55 -1.22
C TYR A 133 -15.27 15.22 -1.42
N PHE A 134 -15.11 14.32 -0.44
CA PHE A 134 -15.70 12.99 -0.38
C PHE A 134 -17.22 13.02 -0.09
N GLY A 135 -17.72 14.02 0.65
CA GLY A 135 -19.15 14.19 0.92
C GLY A 135 -19.98 14.75 -0.25
N ARG A 136 -19.35 15.37 -1.25
CA ARG A 136 -20.03 15.96 -2.42
C ARG A 136 -20.35 14.97 -3.54
N ARG A 137 -19.75 13.78 -3.52
CA ARG A 137 -19.97 12.71 -4.52
C ARG A 137 -20.50 11.48 -3.79
N ARG A 138 -21.81 11.41 -3.55
CA ARG A 138 -22.50 10.19 -3.10
C ARG A 138 -22.62 9.20 -4.26
#